data_AF-B4JR33-F1
#
_entry.id   AF-B4JR33-F1
#
_cell.length_a   1.000
_cell.length_b   1.000
_cell.length_c   1.000
_cell.angle_alpha   90.00
_cell.angle_beta   90.00
_cell.angle_gamma   90.00
#
_symmetry.space_group_name_H-M   'P 1'
#
loop_
_entity.id
_entity.type
_entity.pdbx_description
1 polymer ?
#
loop_
_entity_poly.entity_id
_entity_poly.type
_entity_poly.pdbx_seq_one_letter_code
_entity_poly.pdbx_strand_id
1 'polypeptide(L)' 'MRLLALFAICLLALFVLPSSAQEGFCPCPFIFRQVCGSDGNTYSNECQLNCEIKRVGRQGRNLFKSRDGPC' A
#
# COMPACT_ATOMS: atom_id res chain seq x y z
N MET A 1 5.09 -43.02 10.38
CA MET A 1 4.16 -42.03 11.00
C MET A 1 4.80 -40.66 11.21
N ARG A 2 6.05 -40.56 11.73
CA ARG A 2 6.78 -39.29 11.85
C ARG A 2 7.11 -38.59 10.52
N LEU A 3 7.46 -39.35 9.47
CA LEU A 3 7.71 -38.78 8.13
C LEU A 3 6.45 -38.12 7.52
N LEU A 4 5.28 -38.74 7.69
CA LEU A 4 4.01 -38.22 7.16
C LEU A 4 3.62 -36.89 7.81
N ALA A 5 3.90 -36.73 9.11
CA ALA A 5 3.69 -35.47 9.82
C ALA A 5 4.62 -34.35 9.31
N LEU A 6 5.88 -34.67 8.99
CA LEU A 6 6.84 -33.69 8.47
C LEU A 6 6.45 -33.17 7.07
N PHE A 7 5.95 -34.07 6.19
CA PHE A 7 5.43 -33.66 4.88
C PHE A 7 4.19 -32.77 5.01
N ALA A 8 3.27 -33.09 5.92
CA ALA A 8 2.07 -32.28 6.17
C ALA A 8 2.41 -30.88 6.70
N ILE A 9 3.37 -30.76 7.62
CA ILE A 9 3.82 -29.47 8.18
C ILE A 9 4.48 -28.60 7.10
N CYS A 10 5.29 -29.21 6.23
CA CYS A 10 5.96 -28.51 5.12
C CYS A 10 4.95 -27.97 4.08
N LEU A 11 3.94 -28.78 3.73
CA LEU A 11 2.86 -28.37 2.81
C LEU A 11 2.01 -27.22 3.38
N LEU A 12 1.74 -27.24 4.68
CA LEU A 12 1.03 -26.14 5.36
C LEU A 12 1.86 -24.85 5.37
N ALA A 13 3.18 -24.94 5.61
CA ALA A 13 4.07 -23.78 5.60
C ALA A 13 4.18 -23.11 4.21
N LEU A 14 4.15 -23.90 3.13
CA LEU A 14 4.12 -23.40 1.75
C LEU A 14 2.82 -22.64 1.41
N PHE A 15 1.69 -23.05 2.00
CA PHE A 15 0.40 -22.39 1.81
C PHE A 15 0.25 -21.09 2.61
N VAL A 16 1.04 -20.93 3.68
CA VAL A 16 1.02 -19.74 4.56
C VAL A 16 1.96 -18.64 4.08
N LEU A 17 2.75 -18.84 3.02
CA LEU A 17 3.56 -17.77 2.43
C LEU A 17 2.65 -16.62 1.97
N PRO A 18 2.63 -15.46 2.65
CA PRO A 18 1.95 -14.31 2.14
C PRO A 18 2.85 -13.75 1.03
N SER A 19 2.57 -14.14 -0.21
CA SER A 19 3.03 -13.38 -1.37
C SER A 19 2.30 -12.04 -1.36
N SER A 20 2.96 -10.98 -0.87
CA SER A 20 2.84 -9.61 -1.41
C SER A 20 3.40 -8.55 -0.45
N ALA A 21 4.73 -8.50 -0.32
CA ALA A 21 5.38 -7.22 -0.12
C ALA A 21 5.44 -6.49 -1.47
N GLN A 22 4.28 -6.12 -2.02
CA GLN A 22 4.20 -5.18 -3.15
C GLN A 22 4.35 -3.77 -2.56
N GLU A 23 5.58 -3.38 -2.24
CA GLU A 23 5.89 -1.95 -2.16
C GLU A 23 5.75 -1.39 -3.57
N GLY A 24 4.63 -0.68 -3.81
CA GLY A 24 4.31 -0.14 -5.11
C GLY A 24 5.32 0.92 -5.51
N PHE A 25 6.06 0.68 -6.59
CA PHE A 25 6.91 1.68 -7.21
C PHE A 25 6.10 2.96 -7.52
N CYS A 26 6.52 4.07 -6.92
CA CYS A 26 5.90 5.39 -7.05
C CYS A 26 6.96 6.45 -7.37
N PRO A 27 7.30 6.65 -8.65
CA PRO A 27 8.22 7.71 -9.04
C PRO A 27 7.49 9.06 -9.04
N CYS A 28 7.79 9.91 -8.08
CA CYS A 28 7.28 11.28 -8.03
C CYS A 28 8.41 12.30 -8.11
N PRO A 29 8.21 13.43 -8.82
CA PRO A 29 9.18 14.50 -8.83
C PRO A 29 9.23 15.20 -7.46
N PHE A 30 10.38 15.80 -7.13
CA PHE A 30 10.58 16.60 -5.92
C PHE A 30 9.98 18.00 -6.07
N ILE A 31 8.69 18.07 -6.39
CA ILE A 31 7.93 19.33 -6.48
C ILE A 31 7.20 19.53 -5.15
N PHE A 32 7.36 20.70 -4.53
CA PHE A 32 6.62 21.05 -3.33
C PHE A 32 5.40 21.91 -3.70
N ARG A 33 4.24 21.24 -3.85
CA ARG A 33 2.94 21.85 -4.15
C ARG A 33 1.86 21.11 -3.38
N GLN A 34 1.69 21.47 -2.12
CA GLN A 34 0.90 20.69 -1.17
C GLN A 34 -0.57 20.54 -1.59
N VAL A 35 -1.15 19.39 -1.26
CA VAL A 35 -2.57 19.07 -1.45
C VAL A 35 -3.14 18.37 -0.21
N CYS A 36 -4.43 18.52 0.03
CA CYS A 36 -5.13 17.88 1.14
C CYS A 36 -5.86 16.62 0.67
N GLY A 37 -5.62 15.50 1.34
CA GLY A 37 -6.37 14.25 1.14
C GLY A 37 -7.70 14.23 1.89
N SER A 38 -8.63 13.38 1.46
CA SER A 38 -9.90 13.14 2.15
C SER A 38 -9.74 12.47 3.52
N ASP A 39 -8.53 12.00 3.83
CA ASP A 39 -8.13 11.47 5.13
C ASP A 39 -7.58 12.54 6.09
N GLY A 40 -7.57 13.80 5.68
CA GLY A 40 -7.07 14.92 6.49
C GLY A 40 -5.55 15.07 6.49
N ASN A 41 -4.83 14.30 5.66
CA ASN A 41 -3.38 14.42 5.55
C ASN A 41 -2.97 15.39 4.44
N THR A 42 -1.91 16.17 4.69
CA THR A 42 -1.27 17.00 3.68
C THR A 42 -0.18 16.22 2.96
N TYR A 43 -0.24 16.17 1.64
CA TYR A 43 0.75 15.52 0.78
C TYR A 43 1.64 16.55 0.12
N SER A 44 2.93 16.25 -0.08
CA SER A 44 3.91 17.22 -0.62
C SER A 44 3.56 17.69 -2.03
N ASN A 45 2.93 16.81 -2.81
CA ASN A 45 2.37 17.10 -4.12
C ASN A 45 1.30 16.10 -4.53
N GLU A 46 0.60 16.41 -5.61
CA GLU A 46 -0.45 15.60 -6.20
C GLU A 46 0.02 14.21 -6.64
N CYS A 47 1.27 14.07 -7.08
CA CYS A 47 1.83 12.74 -7.41
C CYS A 47 1.92 11.85 -6.17
N GLN A 48 2.42 12.38 -5.05
CA GLN A 48 2.51 11.64 -3.79
C GLN A 48 1.13 11.24 -3.27
N LEU A 49 0.15 12.15 -3.33
CA LEU A 49 -1.25 11.81 -3.00
C LEU A 49 -1.77 10.67 -3.89
N ASN A 50 -1.56 10.73 -5.20
CA ASN A 50 -2.02 9.69 -6.13
C ASN A 50 -1.38 8.32 -5.89
N CYS A 51 -0.12 8.28 -5.45
CA CYS A 51 0.49 7.01 -5.07
C CYS A 51 -0.13 6.43 -3.82
N GLU A 52 -0.43 7.28 -2.85
CA GLU A 52 -1.13 6.85 -1.65
C GLU A 52 -2.55 6.35 -1.99
N ILE A 53 -3.27 7.04 -2.88
CA ILE A 53 -4.58 6.59 -3.40
C ILE A 53 -4.48 5.16 -3.95
N LYS A 54 -3.47 4.86 -4.77
CA LYS A 54 -3.25 3.51 -5.30
C LYS A 54 -2.91 2.50 -4.19
N ARG A 55 -2.07 2.91 -3.23
CA ARG A 55 -1.64 2.06 -2.10
C ARG A 55 -2.84 1.65 -1.25
N VAL A 56 -3.64 2.62 -0.83
CA VAL A 56 -4.79 2.38 0.05
C VAL A 56 -5.97 1.76 -0.69
N GLY A 57 -6.11 2.03 -2.01
CA GLY A 57 -7.09 1.37 -2.85
C GLY A 57 -6.90 -0.14 -2.94
N ARG A 58 -5.64 -0.63 -2.99
CA ARG A 58 -5.33 -2.06 -2.89
C ARG A 58 -5.68 -2.67 -1.52
N GLN A 59 -5.79 -1.82 -0.49
CA GLN A 59 -6.19 -2.19 0.86
C GLN A 59 -7.71 -2.03 1.09
N GLY A 60 -8.49 -1.72 0.05
CA GLY A 60 -9.93 -1.52 0.14
C GLY A 60 -10.37 -0.22 0.81
N ARG A 61 -9.45 0.74 0.99
CA ARG A 61 -9.74 2.08 1.53
C ARG A 61 -9.94 3.07 0.38
N ASN A 62 -10.76 4.09 0.62
CA ASN A 62 -11.00 5.17 -0.34
C ASN A 62 -10.27 6.45 0.11
N LEU A 63 -9.42 6.98 -0.75
CA LEU A 63 -8.72 8.25 -0.59
C LEU A 63 -8.86 9.03 -1.89
N PHE A 64 -9.16 10.32 -1.78
CA PHE A 64 -9.22 11.24 -2.90
C PHE A 64 -8.70 12.61 -2.48
N LYS A 65 -8.39 13.47 -3.47
CA LYS A 65 -8.02 14.86 -3.21
C LYS A 65 -9.24 15.62 -2.69
N SER A 66 -9.13 16.17 -1.49
CA SER A 66 -10.17 17.02 -0.90
C SER A 66 -10.09 18.45 -1.45
N ARG A 67 -8.89 19.06 -1.40
CA ARG A 67 -8.65 20.44 -1.84
C ARG A 67 -7.18 20.69 -2.18
N ASP A 68 -6.93 21.72 -2.96
CA ASP A 68 -5.59 22.26 -3.18
C ASP A 68 -5.07 23.00 -1.92
N GLY A 69 -3.75 22.98 -1.74
CA GLY A 69 -3.10 23.47 -0.52
C GLY A 69 -3.13 22.45 0.63
N PRO A 70 -2.53 22.80 1.78
CA PRO A 70 -2.52 21.93 2.95
C PRO A 70 -3.94 21.74 3.52
N CYS A 71 -4.16 20.63 4.21
CA CYS A 71 -5.26 20.51 5.16
C CYS A 71 -5.06 21.58 6.24
#